data_AF-C5C0N7-F1
#
_entry.id   AF-C5C0N7-F1
#
_cell.length_a   1.000
_cell.length_b   1.000
_cell.length_c   1.000
_cell.angle_alpha   90.00
_cell.angle_beta   90.00
_cell.angle_gamma   90.00
#
_symmetry.space_group_name_H-M   'P 1'
#
loop_
_entity.id
_entity.type
_entity.pdbx_description
1 polymer ?
#
loop_
_entity_poly.entity_id
_entity_poly.type
_entity_poly.pdbx_seq_one_letter_code
_entity_poly.pdbx_strand_id
1 'polypeptide(L)'
;MSRSAWWGVAGVLVAVEVAYAFLLWLASPPSPGEDLVGYLVTSAALAGPAALAGVLLWIVWWRRIGVRTVGLDAPARLLAAATATVPADRREWGSAMRAELAQVSGRRERWRFAVGCARAALAPPRGRGVPALAVAALAAALVVGAGVAVGRGLPELQVFAVTYAALLGVLAVVGVSRTPHLPRADPLTTIMGLAGVVACIAVIGYFLGTDGVVVLDPVAAVTLAAVLALGTWLALAPPRALTTSRRARRVGIGVGVAVAGGLVVAARLNDIDAGQGIGLYVLAVPVAALFFTALGVGLADRSIRAGLQGAVWALMATCLFGFAAYVVEASRYYRAGVHPIDGDPIAGVLGGGLHEAVGWVLVYVPAAAVPFAIFGAALALGSLPSVPRRPGASADAGPAGVPG
;
A
#
# COMPACT_ATOMS: atom_id res chain seq x y z
N MET A 1 -1.38 -0.53 19.02
CA MET A 1 -2.02 0.40 18.07
C MET A 1 -3.52 0.27 18.24
N SER A 2 -4.20 1.38 18.52
CA SER A 2 -5.66 1.44 18.47
C SER A 2 -6.12 1.17 17.03
N ARG A 3 -7.29 0.55 16.88
CA ARG A 3 -7.86 0.23 15.56
C ARG A 3 -8.07 1.46 14.67
N SER A 4 -8.02 2.69 15.21
CA SER A 4 -8.22 3.96 14.52
C SER A 4 -7.02 4.42 13.67
N ALA A 5 -5.79 4.17 14.12
CA ALA A 5 -4.58 4.59 13.40
C ALA A 5 -4.39 3.86 12.05
N TRP A 6 -5.01 2.68 11.89
CA TRP A 6 -4.91 1.86 10.67
C TRP A 6 -5.71 2.44 9.50
N TRP A 7 -6.90 2.97 9.79
CA TRP A 7 -7.79 3.53 8.77
C TRP A 7 -7.31 4.89 8.26
N GLY A 8 -6.59 5.66 9.09
CA GLY A 8 -5.97 6.91 8.66
C GLY A 8 -4.87 6.67 7.61
N VAL A 9 -4.01 5.68 7.83
CA VAL A 9 -2.94 5.34 6.88
C VAL A 9 -3.53 4.72 5.60
N ALA A 10 -4.48 3.79 5.72
CA ALA A 10 -5.14 3.19 4.56
C ALA A 10 -5.93 4.23 3.75
N GLY A 11 -6.62 5.17 4.41
CA GLY A 11 -7.35 6.25 3.77
C GLY A 11 -6.44 7.25 3.06
N VAL A 12 -5.28 7.59 3.65
CA VAL A 12 -4.28 8.44 3.00
C VAL A 12 -3.65 7.74 1.80
N LEU A 13 -3.32 6.45 1.91
CA LEU A 13 -2.78 5.69 0.77
C LEU A 13 -3.79 5.59 -0.37
N VAL A 14 -5.06 5.29 -0.08
CA VAL A 14 -6.12 5.27 -1.10
C VAL A 14 -6.37 6.65 -1.68
N ALA A 15 -6.36 7.72 -0.87
CA ALA A 15 -6.53 9.09 -1.38
C ALA A 15 -5.35 9.55 -2.25
N VAL A 16 -4.12 9.17 -1.89
CA VAL A 16 -2.91 9.45 -2.69
C VAL A 16 -2.96 8.67 -4.00
N GLU A 17 -3.34 7.40 -3.98
CA GLU A 17 -3.53 6.58 -5.20
C GLU A 17 -4.64 7.13 -6.10
N VAL A 18 -5.80 7.48 -5.54
CA VAL A 18 -6.91 8.07 -6.31
C VAL A 18 -6.51 9.43 -6.89
N ALA A 19 -5.83 10.27 -6.11
CA ALA A 19 -5.32 11.54 -6.60
C ALA A 19 -4.25 11.35 -7.68
N TYR A 20 -3.37 10.36 -7.53
CA TYR A 20 -2.34 10.05 -8.49
C TYR A 20 -2.91 9.48 -9.80
N ALA A 21 -3.84 8.53 -9.72
CA ALA A 21 -4.57 8.00 -10.88
C ALA A 21 -5.36 9.11 -11.60
N PHE A 22 -5.97 10.02 -10.85
CA PHE A 22 -6.65 11.20 -11.41
C PHE A 22 -5.67 12.19 -12.06
N LEU A 23 -4.48 12.39 -11.48
CA LEU A 23 -3.44 13.23 -12.07
C LEU A 23 -2.84 12.61 -13.33
N LEU A 24 -2.64 11.29 -13.36
CA LEU A 24 -2.24 10.57 -14.57
C LEU A 24 -3.33 10.67 -15.65
N TRP A 25 -4.60 10.55 -15.26
CA TRP A 25 -5.74 10.76 -16.17
C TRP A 25 -5.77 12.17 -16.76
N LEU A 26 -5.45 13.21 -15.97
CA LEU A 26 -5.33 14.58 -16.45
C LEU A 26 -4.11 14.80 -17.36
N ALA A 27 -3.02 14.08 -17.11
CA ALA A 27 -1.76 14.24 -17.84
C ALA A 27 -1.76 13.53 -19.21
N SER A 28 -2.67 12.58 -19.43
CA SER A 28 -2.77 11.81 -20.67
C SER A 28 -4.19 11.90 -21.25
N PRO A 29 -4.60 13.06 -21.80
CA PRO A 29 -5.88 13.15 -22.48
C PRO A 29 -5.90 12.19 -23.67
N PRO A 30 -7.04 11.53 -23.96
CA PRO A 30 -7.15 10.62 -25.09
C PRO A 30 -6.80 11.36 -26.38
N SER A 31 -6.04 10.69 -27.24
CA SER A 31 -5.68 11.26 -28.53
C SER A 31 -6.92 11.38 -29.42
N PRO A 32 -7.02 12.42 -30.28
CA PRO A 32 -8.16 12.58 -31.16
C PRO A 32 -8.26 11.37 -32.11
N GLY A 33 -9.21 10.47 -31.85
CA GLY A 33 -9.43 9.23 -32.61
C GLY A 33 -9.59 7.97 -31.76
N GLU A 34 -9.18 8.00 -30.48
CA GLU A 34 -9.44 6.89 -29.57
C GLU A 34 -10.92 6.82 -29.17
N ASP A 35 -11.43 5.59 -29.02
CA ASP A 35 -12.82 5.33 -28.61
C ASP A 35 -13.04 5.85 -27.18
N LEU A 36 -13.55 7.07 -27.10
CA LEU A 36 -13.90 7.75 -25.85
C LEU A 36 -14.79 6.87 -24.96
N VAL A 37 -15.64 6.03 -25.55
CA VAL A 37 -16.52 5.12 -24.80
C VAL A 37 -15.69 4.02 -24.14
N GLY A 38 -14.80 3.35 -24.89
CA GLY A 38 -13.86 2.37 -24.34
C GLY A 38 -12.97 2.96 -23.24
N TYR A 39 -12.47 4.18 -23.43
CA TYR A 39 -11.69 4.91 -22.43
C TYR A 39 -12.49 5.19 -21.15
N LEU A 40 -13.72 5.69 -21.28
CA LEU A 40 -14.61 5.98 -20.14
C LEU A 40 -15.04 4.71 -19.39
N VAL A 41 -15.35 3.63 -20.11
CA VAL A 41 -15.73 2.34 -19.51
C VAL A 41 -14.56 1.75 -18.75
N THR A 42 -13.35 1.75 -19.34
CA THR A 42 -12.12 1.26 -18.68
C THR A 42 -11.81 2.11 -17.44
N SER A 43 -11.90 3.44 -17.57
CA SER A 43 -11.70 4.37 -16.45
C SER A 43 -12.72 4.15 -15.34
N ALA A 44 -14.01 3.95 -15.67
CA ALA A 44 -15.06 3.69 -14.68
C ALA A 44 -14.90 2.31 -14.01
N ALA A 45 -14.46 1.29 -14.75
CA ALA A 45 -14.21 -0.05 -14.22
C ALA A 45 -13.01 -0.07 -13.26
N LEU A 46 -12.01 0.79 -13.46
CA LEU A 46 -10.84 0.91 -12.58
C LEU A 46 -11.08 1.85 -11.41
N ALA A 47 -11.59 3.04 -11.70
CA ALA A 47 -11.80 4.08 -10.70
C ALA A 47 -13.03 3.81 -9.84
N GLY A 48 -14.07 3.15 -10.37
CA GLY A 48 -15.31 2.84 -9.65
C GLY A 48 -15.07 2.02 -8.38
N PRO A 49 -14.36 0.87 -8.46
CA PRO A 49 -14.01 0.10 -7.29
C PRO A 49 -13.10 0.85 -6.31
N ALA A 50 -12.13 1.64 -6.80
CA ALA A 50 -11.24 2.45 -5.96
C ALA A 50 -11.97 3.59 -5.24
N ALA A 51 -12.88 4.27 -5.93
CA ALA A 51 -13.75 5.30 -5.37
C ALA A 51 -14.73 4.69 -4.36
N LEU A 52 -15.34 3.55 -4.67
CA LEU A 52 -16.21 2.83 -3.75
C LEU A 52 -15.45 2.38 -2.50
N ALA A 53 -14.24 1.82 -2.66
CA ALA A 53 -13.37 1.46 -1.55
C ALA A 53 -12.98 2.68 -0.71
N GLY A 54 -12.59 3.79 -1.36
CA GLY A 54 -12.31 5.07 -0.70
C GLY A 54 -13.51 5.59 0.08
N VAL A 55 -14.70 5.59 -0.51
CA VAL A 55 -15.96 5.98 0.13
C VAL A 55 -16.30 5.05 1.30
N LEU A 56 -16.14 3.74 1.15
CA LEU A 56 -16.39 2.78 2.23
C LEU A 56 -15.39 2.94 3.38
N LEU A 57 -14.10 3.12 3.08
CA LEU A 57 -13.06 3.39 4.06
C LEU A 57 -13.30 4.72 4.78
N TRP A 58 -13.67 5.75 4.04
CA TRP A 58 -14.06 7.06 4.55
C TRP A 58 -15.30 6.95 5.44
N ILE A 59 -16.36 6.27 5.01
CA ILE A 59 -17.57 6.03 5.79
C ILE A 59 -17.27 5.21 7.04
N VAL A 60 -16.46 4.15 6.96
CA VAL A 60 -16.10 3.34 8.13
C VAL A 60 -15.24 4.14 9.11
N TRP A 61 -14.30 4.94 8.61
CA TRP A 61 -13.48 5.84 9.41
C TRP A 61 -14.33 6.91 10.09
N TRP A 62 -15.19 7.61 9.33
CA TRP A 62 -16.11 8.61 9.84
C TRP A 62 -17.21 8.04 10.70
N ARG A 63 -17.69 6.81 10.50
CA ARG A 63 -18.65 6.21 11.41
C ARG A 63 -17.95 5.84 12.73
N ARG A 64 -16.70 5.38 12.70
CA ARG A 64 -15.98 5.06 13.94
C ARG A 64 -15.52 6.28 14.74
N ILE A 65 -15.12 7.35 14.06
CA ILE A 65 -14.82 8.63 14.69
C ILE A 65 -16.13 9.34 15.03
N GLY A 66 -17.01 9.48 14.04
CA GLY A 66 -18.32 10.14 14.07
C GLY A 66 -19.27 9.62 15.13
N VAL A 67 -19.35 8.32 15.40
CA VAL A 67 -20.20 7.80 16.49
C VAL A 67 -19.77 8.36 17.86
N ARG A 68 -18.54 8.88 18.00
CA ARG A 68 -18.07 9.63 19.17
C ARG A 68 -17.93 11.14 18.96
N THR A 69 -18.10 11.65 17.73
CA THR A 69 -17.94 13.08 17.41
C THR A 69 -19.19 13.77 16.89
N VAL A 70 -20.34 13.10 16.78
CA VAL A 70 -21.64 13.77 16.58
C VAL A 70 -21.84 14.73 17.76
N GLY A 71 -21.87 16.03 17.47
CA GLY A 71 -21.92 17.11 18.47
C GLY A 71 -20.60 17.83 18.73
N LEU A 72 -19.46 17.37 18.21
CA LEU A 72 -18.19 18.08 18.32
C LEU A 72 -18.02 19.14 17.23
N ASP A 73 -17.56 20.33 17.63
CA ASP A 73 -17.15 21.38 16.71
C ASP A 73 -15.87 21.01 15.94
N ALA A 74 -15.56 21.75 14.86
CA ALA A 74 -14.45 21.41 13.97
C ALA A 74 -13.06 21.34 14.65
N PRO A 75 -12.69 22.25 15.57
CA PRO A 75 -11.46 22.12 16.37
C PRO A 75 -11.39 20.84 17.19
N ALA A 76 -12.50 20.46 17.84
CA ALA A 76 -12.56 19.23 18.63
C ALA A 76 -12.44 17.98 17.76
N ARG A 77 -12.97 18.00 16.52
CA ARG A 77 -12.75 16.93 15.53
C ARG A 77 -11.28 16.81 15.12
N LEU A 78 -10.61 17.93 14.81
CA LEU A 78 -9.18 17.92 14.48
C LEU A 78 -8.36 17.34 15.65
N LEU A 79 -8.60 17.81 16.86
CA LEU A 79 -7.85 17.35 18.04
C LEU A 79 -8.15 15.89 18.37
N ALA A 80 -9.41 15.44 18.24
CA ALA A 80 -9.77 14.04 18.42
C ALA A 80 -9.08 13.14 17.38
N ALA A 81 -9.00 13.58 16.12
CA ALA A 81 -8.29 12.86 15.08
C ALA A 81 -6.77 12.80 15.37
N ALA A 82 -6.15 13.93 15.74
CA ALA A 82 -4.73 13.99 16.05
C ALA A 82 -4.37 13.17 17.31
N THR A 83 -5.16 13.25 18.37
CA THR A 83 -4.91 12.47 19.60
C THR A 83 -5.18 10.98 19.42
N ALA A 84 -5.98 10.58 18.43
CA ALA A 84 -6.20 9.17 18.09
C ALA A 84 -4.98 8.49 17.43
N THR A 85 -3.98 9.25 16.96
CA THR A 85 -2.72 8.73 16.40
C THR A 85 -1.59 8.64 17.42
N VAL A 86 -1.76 9.24 18.59
CA VAL A 86 -0.79 9.28 19.68
C VAL A 86 -0.59 7.87 20.28
N PRO A 87 0.65 7.47 20.63
CA PRO A 87 0.93 6.16 21.19
C PRO A 87 0.26 5.92 22.57
N ALA A 88 0.21 4.65 22.98
CA ALA A 88 -0.68 4.19 24.05
C ALA A 88 -0.35 4.78 25.43
N ASP A 89 0.95 4.98 25.69
CA ASP A 89 1.54 5.65 26.84
C ASP A 89 1.14 7.12 26.97
N ARG A 90 0.75 7.77 25.86
CA ARG A 90 0.33 9.17 25.82
C ARG A 90 -1.18 9.36 25.61
N ARG A 91 -1.98 8.31 25.80
CA ARG A 91 -3.44 8.44 25.70
C ARG A 91 -4.02 9.37 26.75
N GLU A 92 -3.45 9.38 27.95
CA GLU A 92 -3.85 10.28 29.04
C GLU A 92 -3.61 11.74 28.67
N TRP A 93 -2.48 12.04 28.03
CA TRP A 93 -2.23 13.36 27.43
C TRP A 93 -3.30 13.71 26.39
N GLY A 94 -3.65 12.76 25.50
CA GLY A 94 -4.68 12.98 24.49
C GLY A 94 -6.10 13.17 25.06
N SER A 95 -6.43 12.58 26.22
CA SER A 95 -7.66 12.91 26.96
C SER A 95 -7.58 14.26 27.64
N ALA A 96 -6.44 14.60 28.25
CA ALA A 96 -6.23 15.88 28.91
C ALA A 96 -6.38 17.04 27.93
N MET A 97 -5.71 17.00 26.77
CA MET A 97 -5.83 18.07 25.77
C MET A 97 -7.25 18.24 25.24
N ARG A 98 -8.04 17.16 25.15
CA ARG A 98 -9.46 17.26 24.77
C ARG A 98 -10.32 17.90 25.86
N ALA A 99 -10.01 17.65 27.14
CA ALA A 99 -10.66 18.33 28.26
C ALA A 99 -10.29 19.82 28.31
N GLU A 100 -9.01 20.15 28.10
CA GLU A 100 -8.53 21.54 28.00
C GLU A 100 -9.23 22.30 26.86
N LEU A 101 -9.32 21.70 25.66
CA LEU A 101 -10.01 22.32 24.53
C LEU A 101 -11.48 22.62 24.84
N ALA A 102 -12.14 21.83 25.70
CA ALA A 102 -13.51 22.09 26.12
C ALA A 102 -13.65 23.34 26.99
N GLN A 103 -12.58 23.74 27.69
CA GLN A 103 -12.52 24.95 28.50
C GLN A 103 -12.11 26.20 27.69
N VAL A 104 -11.50 26.02 26.52
CA VAL A 104 -11.13 27.14 25.64
C VAL A 104 -12.38 27.75 25.00
N SER A 105 -12.65 28.99 25.37
CA SER A 105 -13.69 29.82 24.78
C SER A 105 -13.18 30.54 23.53
N GLY A 106 -14.06 30.76 22.55
CA GLY A 106 -13.71 31.47 21.31
C GLY A 106 -13.27 30.54 20.18
N ARG A 107 -13.82 30.77 18.97
CA ARG A 107 -13.59 29.90 17.81
C ARG A 107 -12.13 29.92 17.36
N ARG A 108 -11.47 31.08 17.41
CA ARG A 108 -10.09 31.27 16.95
C ARG A 108 -9.08 30.62 17.90
N GLU A 109 -9.31 30.77 19.19
CA GLU A 109 -8.49 30.24 20.29
C GLU A 109 -8.56 28.71 20.30
N ARG A 110 -9.76 28.15 20.16
CA ARG A 110 -9.97 26.69 20.02
C ARG A 110 -9.21 26.12 18.82
N TRP A 111 -9.23 26.80 17.68
CA TRP A 111 -8.47 26.37 16.50
C TRP A 111 -6.96 26.43 16.72
N ARG A 112 -6.45 27.52 17.30
CA ARG A 112 -5.02 27.66 17.62
C ARG A 112 -4.57 26.57 18.59
N PHE A 113 -5.37 26.29 19.63
CA PHE A 113 -5.13 25.23 20.59
C PHE A 113 -5.11 23.85 19.91
N ALA A 114 -6.15 23.54 19.13
CA ALA A 114 -6.26 22.25 18.43
C ALA A 114 -5.11 22.03 17.44
N VAL A 115 -4.72 23.05 16.66
CA VAL A 115 -3.58 22.98 15.74
C VAL A 115 -2.26 22.85 16.49
N GLY A 116 -2.08 23.58 17.59
CA GLY A 116 -0.90 23.48 18.45
C GLY A 116 -0.73 22.07 19.03
N CYS A 117 -1.81 21.51 19.58
CA CYS A 117 -1.83 20.15 20.08
C CYS A 117 -1.65 19.11 18.95
N ALA A 118 -2.24 19.32 17.76
CA ALA A 118 -2.04 18.43 16.62
C ALA A 118 -0.57 18.41 16.18
N ARG A 119 0.09 19.58 16.11
CA ARG A 119 1.54 19.67 15.84
C ARG A 119 2.36 18.96 16.91
N ALA A 120 2.02 19.14 18.19
CA ALA A 120 2.69 18.46 19.30
C ALA A 120 2.50 16.93 19.27
N ALA A 121 1.31 16.46 18.90
CA ALA A 121 1.00 15.04 18.73
C ALA A 121 1.81 14.40 17.59
N LEU A 122 2.08 15.16 16.53
CA LEU A 122 2.88 14.74 15.37
C LEU A 122 4.40 14.90 15.60
N ALA A 123 4.81 15.71 16.58
CA ALA A 123 6.23 15.92 16.88
C ALA A 123 6.84 14.69 17.60
N PRO A 124 8.01 14.22 17.17
CA PRO A 124 8.68 13.10 17.82
C PRO A 124 9.08 13.46 19.27
N PRO A 125 9.09 12.48 20.20
CA PRO A 125 9.50 12.70 21.58
C PRO A 125 10.90 13.30 21.66
N ARG A 126 11.04 14.49 22.24
CA ARG A 126 12.33 15.09 22.59
C ARG A 126 12.87 14.41 23.85
N GLY A 127 13.47 13.24 23.72
CA GLY A 127 14.07 12.55 24.86
C GLY A 127 14.95 11.38 24.45
N ARG A 128 16.27 11.55 24.57
CA ARG A 128 17.34 10.52 24.43
C ARG A 128 17.60 9.95 23.02
N GLY A 129 17.29 10.70 21.95
CA GLY A 129 17.45 10.24 20.56
C GLY A 129 18.56 10.89 19.72
N VAL A 130 19.39 11.79 20.27
CA VAL A 130 20.47 12.45 19.49
C VAL A 130 21.37 11.45 18.74
N PRO A 131 21.84 10.33 19.33
CA PRO A 131 22.64 9.36 18.59
C PRO A 131 21.83 8.64 17.50
N ALA A 132 20.54 8.40 17.72
CA ALA A 132 19.66 7.77 16.74
C ALA A 132 19.38 8.67 15.53
N LEU A 133 19.13 9.96 15.76
CA LEU A 133 18.97 10.95 14.69
C LEU A 133 20.27 11.18 13.95
N ALA A 134 21.41 11.24 14.65
CA ALA A 134 22.72 11.35 14.04
C ALA A 134 23.06 10.12 13.18
N VAL A 135 22.81 8.91 13.67
CA VAL A 135 23.01 7.66 12.91
C VAL A 135 22.08 7.59 11.70
N ALA A 136 20.80 7.99 11.85
CA ALA A 136 19.87 8.00 10.73
C ALA A 136 20.21 9.09 9.70
N ALA A 137 20.66 10.27 10.14
CA ALA A 137 21.14 11.34 9.26
C ALA A 137 22.43 10.94 8.54
N LEU A 138 23.36 10.27 9.23
CA LEU A 138 24.59 9.75 8.63
C LEU A 138 24.30 8.63 7.63
N ALA A 139 23.40 7.71 7.96
CA ALA A 139 22.94 6.67 7.04
C ALA A 139 22.25 7.27 5.82
N ALA A 140 21.37 8.26 6.00
CA ALA A 140 20.75 8.99 4.90
C ALA A 140 21.80 9.70 4.04
N ALA A 141 22.78 10.36 4.65
CA ALA A 141 23.86 11.04 3.93
C ALA A 141 24.74 10.07 3.13
N LEU A 142 25.09 8.91 3.70
CA LEU A 142 25.84 7.84 3.01
C LEU A 142 25.05 7.27 1.83
N VAL A 143 23.76 7.04 2.03
CA VAL A 143 22.86 6.48 1.01
C VAL A 143 22.61 7.49 -0.12
N VAL A 144 22.47 8.79 0.21
CA VAL A 144 22.43 9.88 -0.79
C VAL A 144 23.76 9.99 -1.54
N GLY A 145 24.89 9.93 -0.82
CA GLY A 145 26.22 9.96 -1.43
C GLY A 145 26.46 8.80 -2.39
N ALA A 146 26.07 7.58 -2.00
CA ALA A 146 26.11 6.41 -2.87
C ALA A 146 25.17 6.56 -4.08
N GLY A 147 23.96 7.09 -3.89
CA GLY A 147 23.03 7.38 -4.99
C GLY A 147 23.58 8.39 -6.00
N VAL A 148 24.26 9.45 -5.53
CA VAL A 148 24.93 10.42 -6.40
C VAL A 148 26.13 9.80 -7.13
N ALA A 149 26.91 8.93 -6.46
CA ALA A 149 28.00 8.22 -7.10
C ALA A 149 27.52 7.26 -8.20
N VAL A 150 26.44 6.52 -7.95
CA VAL A 150 25.78 5.66 -8.95
C VAL A 150 25.19 6.49 -10.09
N GLY A 151 24.55 7.63 -9.79
CA GLY A 151 24.01 8.54 -10.80
C GLY A 151 25.06 9.16 -11.72
N ARG A 152 26.32 9.25 -11.30
CA ARG A 152 27.42 9.66 -12.20
C ARG A 152 27.82 8.57 -13.19
N GLY A 153 27.64 7.30 -12.84
CA GLY A 153 27.87 6.17 -13.75
C GLY A 153 26.67 5.88 -14.65
N LEU A 154 25.46 6.16 -14.17
CA LEU A 154 24.18 5.91 -14.86
C LEU A 154 23.24 7.12 -14.63
N PRO A 155 23.35 8.19 -15.45
CA PRO A 155 22.56 9.41 -15.26
C PRO A 155 21.05 9.13 -15.29
N GLU A 156 20.62 8.15 -16.09
CA GLU A 156 19.23 7.70 -16.21
C GLU A 156 18.66 7.15 -14.88
N LEU A 157 19.50 6.64 -13.98
CA LEU A 157 19.06 6.15 -12.67
C LEU A 157 19.16 7.18 -11.55
N GLN A 158 19.67 8.39 -11.82
CA GLN A 158 19.94 9.36 -10.78
C GLN A 158 18.68 9.72 -9.98
N VAL A 159 17.56 9.98 -10.68
CA VAL A 159 16.28 10.32 -10.04
C VAL A 159 15.81 9.18 -9.16
N PHE A 160 15.81 7.95 -9.68
CA PHE A 160 15.44 6.74 -8.94
C PHE A 160 16.31 6.54 -7.69
N ALA A 161 17.64 6.57 -7.86
CA ALA A 161 18.59 6.29 -6.79
C ALA A 161 18.50 7.32 -5.66
N VAL A 162 18.45 8.61 -5.99
CA VAL A 162 18.29 9.70 -5.00
C VAL A 162 16.95 9.58 -4.28
N THR A 163 15.87 9.28 -4.99
CA THR A 163 14.53 9.16 -4.40
C THR A 163 14.44 7.97 -3.46
N TYR A 164 14.90 6.80 -3.91
CA TYR A 164 14.90 5.57 -3.12
C TYR A 164 15.76 5.74 -1.85
N ALA A 165 16.94 6.34 -2.00
CA ALA A 165 17.84 6.67 -0.91
C ALA A 165 17.18 7.59 0.14
N ALA A 166 16.58 8.68 -0.30
CA ALA A 166 15.90 9.64 0.57
C ALA A 166 14.73 8.98 1.32
N LEU A 167 13.91 8.18 0.62
CA LEU A 167 12.78 7.47 1.22
C LEU A 167 13.23 6.44 2.25
N LEU A 168 14.27 5.65 1.98
CA LEU A 168 14.84 4.74 2.97
C LEU A 168 15.37 5.47 4.20
N GLY A 169 16.02 6.63 4.01
CA GLY A 169 16.47 7.48 5.12
C GLY A 169 15.30 7.93 6.01
N VAL A 170 14.22 8.43 5.40
CA VAL A 170 13.00 8.82 6.12
C VAL A 170 12.38 7.63 6.86
N LEU A 171 12.26 6.48 6.19
CA LEU A 171 11.69 5.27 6.79
C LEU A 171 12.56 4.75 7.94
N ALA A 172 13.89 4.81 7.82
CA ALA A 172 14.81 4.46 8.90
C ALA A 172 14.62 5.38 10.13
N VAL A 173 14.52 6.70 9.94
CA VAL A 173 14.22 7.65 11.04
C VAL A 173 12.88 7.29 11.71
N VAL A 174 11.86 6.95 10.91
CA VAL A 174 10.55 6.51 11.43
C VAL A 174 10.65 5.18 12.19
N GLY A 175 11.48 4.24 11.74
CA GLY A 175 11.73 2.96 12.42
C GLY A 175 12.48 3.11 13.73
N VAL A 176 13.51 3.95 13.74
CA VAL A 176 14.32 4.22 14.94
C VAL A 176 13.53 5.03 15.99
N SER A 177 12.61 5.89 15.55
CA SER A 177 11.72 6.58 16.50
C SER A 177 10.63 5.66 17.08
N ARG A 178 10.34 4.52 16.45
CA ARG A 178 9.29 3.56 16.85
C ARG A 178 9.83 2.26 17.46
N THR A 179 11.14 2.12 17.58
CA THR A 179 11.84 0.86 17.90
C THR A 179 11.46 0.18 19.21
N PRO A 180 11.08 0.86 20.33
CA PRO A 180 10.81 0.12 21.56
C PRO A 180 9.62 -0.83 21.44
N HIS A 181 8.86 -0.76 20.34
CA HIS A 181 7.62 -1.51 20.16
C HIS A 181 7.54 -2.24 18.80
N LEU A 182 8.58 -2.29 17.97
CA LEU A 182 8.45 -3.03 16.71
C LEU A 182 8.59 -4.54 16.98
N PRO A 183 7.59 -5.37 16.62
CA PRO A 183 7.77 -6.82 16.68
C PRO A 183 8.90 -7.19 15.72
N ARG A 184 9.76 -8.13 16.12
CA ARG A 184 10.74 -8.71 15.18
C ARG A 184 9.99 -9.23 13.96
N ALA A 185 10.41 -8.80 12.78
CA ALA A 185 9.89 -9.32 11.53
C ALA A 185 10.13 -10.84 11.47
N ASP A 186 9.18 -11.55 10.88
CA ASP A 186 9.32 -12.97 10.61
C ASP A 186 10.41 -13.17 9.54
N PRO A 187 11.46 -13.98 9.76
CA PRO A 187 12.60 -14.10 8.86
C PRO A 187 12.19 -14.37 7.41
N LEU A 188 11.20 -15.23 7.20
CA LEU A 188 10.67 -15.54 5.87
C LEU A 188 10.17 -14.30 5.14
N THR A 189 9.45 -13.42 5.83
CA THR A 189 8.90 -12.19 5.27
C THR A 189 9.99 -11.20 4.92
N THR A 190 10.99 -11.07 5.78
CA THR A 190 12.15 -10.23 5.52
C THR A 190 12.94 -10.74 4.31
N ILE A 191 13.26 -12.04 4.27
CA ILE A 191 13.99 -12.66 3.16
C ILE A 191 13.22 -12.48 1.85
N MET A 192 11.93 -12.80 1.81
CA MET A 192 11.15 -12.72 0.58
C MET A 192 10.95 -11.28 0.10
N GLY A 193 10.68 -10.34 1.02
CA GLY A 193 10.55 -8.93 0.65
C GLY A 193 11.85 -8.34 0.13
N LEU A 194 12.98 -8.63 0.78
CA LEU A 194 14.30 -8.19 0.31
C LEU A 194 14.71 -8.87 -1.00
N ALA A 195 14.42 -10.16 -1.17
CA ALA A 195 14.69 -10.88 -2.42
C ALA A 195 13.92 -10.25 -3.59
N GLY A 196 12.65 -9.88 -3.40
CA GLY A 196 11.87 -9.17 -4.41
C GLY A 196 12.47 -7.81 -4.78
N VAL A 197 12.89 -7.01 -3.79
CA VAL A 197 13.54 -5.72 -4.03
C VAL A 197 14.86 -5.88 -4.78
N VAL A 198 15.70 -6.84 -4.37
CA VAL A 198 16.97 -7.16 -5.04
C VAL A 198 16.71 -7.61 -6.47
N ALA A 199 15.71 -8.45 -6.71
CA ALA A 199 15.34 -8.90 -8.06
C ALA A 199 14.94 -7.71 -8.95
N CYS A 200 14.12 -6.77 -8.47
CA CYS A 200 13.78 -5.56 -9.23
C CYS A 200 15.03 -4.76 -9.59
N ILE A 201 15.90 -4.45 -8.61
CA ILE A 201 17.11 -3.65 -8.83
C ILE A 201 18.05 -4.37 -9.82
N ALA A 202 18.23 -5.68 -9.68
CA ALA A 202 19.10 -6.46 -10.56
C ALA A 202 18.59 -6.47 -12.01
N VAL A 203 17.28 -6.68 -12.21
CA VAL A 203 16.68 -6.68 -13.55
C VAL A 203 16.75 -5.30 -14.20
N ILE A 204 16.51 -4.22 -13.45
CA ILE A 204 16.67 -2.85 -13.95
C ILE A 204 18.12 -2.59 -14.37
N GLY A 205 19.09 -2.94 -13.51
CA GLY A 205 20.50 -2.75 -13.80
C GLY A 205 20.96 -3.56 -15.02
N TYR A 206 20.48 -4.80 -15.15
CA TYR A 206 20.71 -5.63 -16.34
C TYR A 206 20.16 -4.96 -17.60
N PHE A 207 18.90 -4.52 -17.58
CA PHE A 207 18.23 -3.90 -18.73
C PHE A 207 18.93 -2.61 -19.18
N LEU A 208 19.36 -1.77 -18.24
CA LEU A 208 20.11 -0.56 -18.55
C LEU A 208 21.50 -0.86 -19.13
N GLY A 209 22.17 -1.90 -18.62
CA GLY A 209 23.47 -2.33 -19.11
C GLY A 209 23.41 -2.96 -20.51
N THR A 210 22.29 -3.59 -20.88
CA THR A 210 22.12 -4.22 -22.20
C THR A 210 21.63 -3.23 -23.25
N ASP A 211 20.67 -2.37 -22.91
CA ASP A 211 19.91 -1.65 -23.93
C ASP A 211 20.23 -0.15 -24.02
N GLY A 212 21.08 0.41 -23.14
CA GLY A 212 21.85 1.67 -23.28
C GLY A 212 21.11 2.99 -23.54
N VAL A 213 19.85 2.93 -23.99
CA VAL A 213 19.00 4.02 -24.50
C VAL A 213 17.71 4.12 -23.67
N VAL A 214 17.62 3.33 -22.60
CA VAL A 214 16.42 3.27 -21.75
C VAL A 214 16.45 4.46 -20.79
N VAL A 215 15.68 5.50 -21.12
CA VAL A 215 15.42 6.64 -20.24
C VAL A 215 14.20 6.32 -19.39
N LEU A 216 14.37 6.22 -18.07
CA LEU A 216 13.24 6.08 -17.17
C LEU A 216 12.65 7.46 -16.88
N ASP A 217 11.41 7.69 -17.31
CA ASP A 217 10.70 8.93 -17.02
C ASP A 217 10.73 9.25 -15.50
N PRO A 218 10.96 10.51 -15.08
CA PRO A 218 11.06 10.87 -13.67
C PRO A 218 9.89 10.40 -12.81
N VAL A 219 8.67 10.39 -13.34
CA VAL A 219 7.48 9.93 -12.60
C VAL A 219 7.54 8.43 -12.37
N ALA A 220 7.92 7.66 -13.39
CA ALA A 220 8.12 6.22 -13.27
C ALA A 220 9.27 5.88 -12.31
N ALA A 221 10.36 6.65 -12.35
CA ALA A 221 11.50 6.51 -11.44
C ALA A 221 11.10 6.74 -9.98
N VAL A 222 10.34 7.81 -9.69
CA VAL A 222 9.83 8.11 -8.35
C VAL A 222 8.85 7.04 -7.87
N THR A 223 7.94 6.59 -8.74
CA THR A 223 6.95 5.54 -8.43
C THR A 223 7.65 4.23 -8.04
N LEU A 224 8.59 3.79 -8.88
CA LEU A 224 9.39 2.59 -8.62
C LEU A 224 10.17 2.72 -7.31
N ALA A 225 10.84 3.85 -7.07
CA ALA A 225 11.55 4.11 -5.83
C ALA A 225 10.63 4.05 -4.61
N ALA A 226 9.43 4.62 -4.69
CA ALA A 226 8.44 4.59 -3.62
C ALA A 226 7.96 3.17 -3.31
N VAL A 227 7.65 2.38 -4.33
CA VAL A 227 7.21 0.99 -4.17
C VAL A 227 8.32 0.13 -3.56
N LEU A 228 9.56 0.22 -4.07
CA LEU A 228 10.68 -0.54 -3.52
C LEU A 228 11.00 -0.12 -2.07
N ALA A 229 10.93 1.18 -1.76
CA ALA A 229 11.17 1.67 -0.40
C ALA A 229 10.09 1.17 0.56
N LEU A 230 8.82 1.22 0.14
CA LEU A 230 7.70 0.68 0.90
C LEU A 230 7.83 -0.84 1.10
N GLY A 231 8.18 -1.59 0.05
CA GLY A 231 8.42 -3.03 0.13
C GLY A 231 9.56 -3.37 1.10
N THR A 232 10.67 -2.65 1.02
CA THR A 232 11.82 -2.78 1.94
C THR A 232 11.40 -2.52 3.39
N TRP A 233 10.65 -1.44 3.62
CA TRP A 233 10.13 -1.09 4.93
C TRP A 233 9.16 -2.13 5.49
N LEU A 234 8.23 -2.62 4.68
CA LEU A 234 7.30 -3.68 5.09
C LEU A 234 8.03 -5.00 5.40
N ALA A 235 9.11 -5.31 4.69
CA ALA A 235 9.93 -6.49 4.93
C ALA A 235 10.71 -6.42 6.26
N LEU A 236 11.25 -5.23 6.59
CA LEU A 236 12.11 -5.02 7.77
C LEU A 236 11.33 -4.66 9.02
N ALA A 237 10.30 -3.83 8.89
CA ALA A 237 9.54 -3.25 9.99
C ALA A 237 8.03 -3.31 9.69
N PRO A 238 7.47 -4.52 9.48
CA PRO A 238 6.06 -4.64 9.16
C PRO A 238 5.21 -4.04 10.29
N PRO A 239 4.22 -3.20 9.97
CA PRO A 239 3.35 -2.66 11.00
C PRO A 239 2.68 -3.81 11.74
N ARG A 240 2.59 -3.73 13.08
CA ARG A 240 1.98 -4.77 13.95
C ARG A 240 0.63 -5.27 13.46
N ALA A 241 -0.09 -4.41 12.75
CA ALA A 241 -1.40 -4.71 12.24
C ALA A 241 -1.43 -5.42 10.87
N LEU A 242 -0.27 -5.65 10.24
CA LEU A 242 -0.07 -6.62 9.16
C LEU A 242 0.51 -7.96 9.64
N THR A 243 0.95 -8.05 10.89
CA THR A 243 1.64 -9.23 11.44
C THR A 243 0.78 -10.09 12.36
N THR A 244 -0.51 -9.78 12.55
CA THR A 244 -1.32 -10.50 13.55
C THR A 244 -1.67 -11.93 13.12
N SER A 245 -1.82 -12.20 11.82
CA SER A 245 -2.00 -13.57 11.30
C SER A 245 -0.75 -14.02 10.55
N ARG A 246 -0.10 -15.08 11.05
CA ARG A 246 1.03 -15.74 10.34
C ARG A 246 0.54 -16.42 9.06
N ARG A 247 -0.67 -16.98 9.09
CA ARG A 247 -1.29 -17.67 7.95
C ARG A 247 -1.54 -16.71 6.81
N ALA A 248 -2.18 -15.58 7.08
CA ALA A 248 -2.44 -14.53 6.11
C ALA A 248 -1.17 -14.12 5.35
N ARG A 249 -0.08 -13.91 6.09
CA ARG A 249 1.21 -13.52 5.52
C ARG A 249 1.83 -14.59 4.62
N ARG A 250 1.89 -15.85 5.08
CA ARG A 250 2.46 -16.95 4.29
C ARG A 250 1.66 -17.23 3.02
N VAL A 251 0.33 -17.27 3.14
CA VAL A 251 -0.56 -17.47 1.99
C VAL A 251 -0.42 -16.29 1.02
N GLY A 252 -0.44 -15.05 1.51
CA GLY A 252 -0.27 -13.87 0.68
C GLY A 252 1.04 -13.89 -0.11
N ILE A 253 2.18 -14.06 0.57
CA ILE A 253 3.50 -14.15 -0.10
C ILE A 253 3.52 -15.29 -1.12
N GLY A 254 3.03 -16.47 -0.76
CA GLY A 254 3.00 -17.63 -1.65
C GLY A 254 2.16 -17.37 -2.91
N VAL A 255 0.99 -16.74 -2.76
CA VAL A 255 0.14 -16.36 -3.90
C VAL A 255 0.84 -15.33 -4.78
N GLY A 256 1.47 -14.29 -4.21
CA GLY A 256 2.14 -13.28 -5.03
C GLY A 256 3.33 -13.83 -5.82
N VAL A 257 4.11 -14.75 -5.22
CA VAL A 257 5.17 -15.49 -5.92
C VAL A 257 4.59 -16.40 -7.02
N ALA A 258 3.47 -17.08 -6.75
CA ALA A 258 2.81 -17.93 -7.74
C ALA A 258 2.26 -17.12 -8.94
N VAL A 259 1.71 -15.92 -8.70
CA VAL A 259 1.28 -15.01 -9.78
C VAL A 259 2.47 -14.56 -10.61
N ALA A 260 3.60 -14.20 -9.99
CA ALA A 260 4.81 -13.84 -10.72
C ALA A 260 5.38 -15.01 -11.53
N GLY A 261 5.43 -16.21 -10.97
CA GLY A 261 5.88 -17.41 -11.70
C GLY A 261 4.94 -17.78 -12.85
N GLY A 262 3.62 -17.68 -12.63
CA GLY A 262 2.63 -17.93 -13.67
C GLY A 262 2.67 -16.89 -14.79
N LEU A 263 3.07 -15.63 -14.51
CA LEU A 263 3.32 -14.62 -15.53
C LEU A 263 4.43 -15.08 -16.49
N VAL A 264 5.55 -15.58 -15.93
CA VAL A 264 6.65 -16.12 -16.74
C VAL A 264 6.16 -17.30 -17.57
N VAL A 265 5.44 -18.25 -16.97
CA VAL A 265 4.90 -19.41 -17.71
C VAL A 265 3.95 -18.98 -18.82
N ALA A 266 3.01 -18.07 -18.55
CA ALA A 266 2.07 -17.55 -19.54
C ALA A 266 2.80 -16.85 -20.69
N ALA A 267 3.78 -16.00 -20.39
CA ALA A 267 4.62 -15.37 -21.38
C ALA A 267 5.36 -16.40 -22.25
N ARG A 268 5.85 -17.49 -21.67
CA ARG A 268 6.61 -18.52 -22.39
C ARG A 268 5.74 -19.44 -23.24
N LEU A 269 4.48 -19.62 -22.87
CA LEU A 269 3.51 -20.41 -23.62
C LEU A 269 2.82 -19.60 -24.72
N ASN A 270 2.76 -18.27 -24.59
CA ASN A 270 2.24 -17.40 -25.64
C ASN A 270 3.15 -17.46 -26.88
N ASP A 271 2.51 -17.65 -28.03
CA ASP A 271 3.16 -17.60 -29.32
C ASP A 271 3.34 -16.12 -29.71
N ILE A 272 4.59 -15.64 -29.60
CA ILE A 272 4.94 -14.25 -29.92
C ILE A 272 4.73 -14.00 -31.42
N ASP A 273 4.94 -15.02 -32.27
CA ASP A 273 4.80 -14.91 -33.72
C ASP A 273 3.33 -14.78 -34.14
N ALA A 274 2.40 -15.25 -33.29
CA ALA A 274 0.96 -15.09 -33.46
C ALA A 274 0.43 -13.72 -33.00
N GLY A 275 1.30 -12.81 -32.53
CA GLY A 275 0.90 -11.49 -32.04
C GLY A 275 0.09 -11.53 -30.75
N GLN A 276 0.33 -12.52 -29.87
CA GLN A 276 -0.39 -12.63 -28.60
C GLN A 276 0.39 -12.02 -27.43
N GLY A 277 -0.12 -10.90 -26.91
CA GLY A 277 0.36 -10.29 -25.67
C GLY A 277 -0.05 -11.04 -24.39
N ILE A 278 0.60 -10.70 -23.27
CA ILE A 278 0.31 -11.21 -21.92
C ILE A 278 -0.61 -10.28 -21.11
N GLY A 279 -1.21 -9.27 -21.74
CA GLY A 279 -2.01 -8.24 -21.07
C GLY A 279 -3.15 -8.80 -20.23
N LEU A 280 -3.90 -9.80 -20.74
CA LEU A 280 -4.97 -10.43 -19.98
C LEU A 280 -4.46 -11.07 -18.67
N TYR A 281 -3.29 -11.71 -18.72
CA TYR A 281 -2.68 -12.29 -17.53
C TYR A 281 -2.30 -11.21 -16.52
N VAL A 282 -1.58 -10.17 -16.99
CA VAL A 282 -1.10 -9.05 -16.17
C VAL A 282 -2.26 -8.36 -15.44
N LEU A 283 -3.44 -8.27 -16.09
CA LEU A 283 -4.60 -7.60 -15.52
C LEU A 283 -5.49 -8.52 -14.68
N ALA A 284 -5.95 -9.63 -15.23
CA ALA A 284 -7.00 -10.43 -14.61
C ALA A 284 -6.48 -11.29 -13.45
N VAL A 285 -5.28 -11.87 -13.59
CA VAL A 285 -4.77 -12.86 -12.64
C VAL A 285 -4.43 -12.23 -11.29
N PRO A 286 -3.71 -11.09 -11.20
CA PRO A 286 -3.49 -10.43 -9.92
C PRO A 286 -4.79 -10.05 -9.21
N VAL A 287 -5.77 -9.51 -9.94
CA VAL A 287 -7.08 -9.10 -9.38
C VAL A 287 -7.80 -10.31 -8.77
N ALA A 288 -7.90 -11.41 -9.51
CA ALA A 288 -8.50 -12.64 -9.03
C ALA A 288 -7.72 -13.21 -7.83
N ALA A 289 -6.40 -13.27 -7.92
CA ALA A 289 -5.54 -13.81 -6.88
C ALA A 289 -5.68 -13.03 -5.55
N LEU A 290 -5.73 -11.69 -5.61
CA LEU A 290 -5.95 -10.86 -4.43
C LEU A 290 -7.35 -11.04 -3.85
N PHE A 291 -8.39 -11.09 -4.69
CA PHE A 291 -9.76 -11.35 -4.27
C PHE A 291 -9.88 -12.67 -3.52
N PHE A 292 -9.41 -13.77 -4.13
CA PHE A 292 -9.50 -15.10 -3.53
C PHE A 292 -8.58 -15.27 -2.33
N THR A 293 -7.43 -14.60 -2.28
CA THR A 293 -6.58 -14.56 -1.09
C THR A 293 -7.29 -13.87 0.07
N ALA A 294 -7.90 -12.71 -0.18
CA ALA A 294 -8.64 -11.97 0.83
C ALA A 294 -9.82 -12.78 1.38
N LEU A 295 -10.59 -13.39 0.48
CA LEU A 295 -11.74 -14.23 0.81
C LEU A 295 -11.30 -15.48 1.58
N GLY A 296 -10.34 -16.25 1.04
CA GLY A 296 -9.90 -17.53 1.61
C GLY A 296 -9.27 -17.37 3.00
N VAL A 297 -8.37 -16.38 3.16
CA VAL A 297 -7.78 -16.08 4.47
C VAL A 297 -8.83 -15.51 5.43
N GLY A 298 -9.74 -14.66 4.94
CA GLY A 298 -10.82 -14.10 5.73
C GLY A 298 -11.77 -15.15 6.29
N LEU A 299 -12.14 -16.15 5.48
CA LEU A 299 -12.97 -17.29 5.87
C LEU A 299 -12.24 -18.20 6.86
N ALA A 300 -10.97 -18.51 6.57
CA ALA A 300 -10.16 -19.41 7.40
C ALA A 300 -9.95 -18.86 8.82
N ASP A 301 -9.68 -17.55 8.96
CA ASP A 301 -9.44 -16.89 10.24
C ASP A 301 -10.72 -16.22 10.81
N ARG A 302 -11.85 -16.34 10.11
CA ARG A 302 -13.14 -15.66 10.42
C ARG A 302 -12.97 -14.18 10.71
N SER A 303 -12.13 -13.51 9.91
CA SER A 303 -11.70 -12.13 10.16
C SER A 303 -11.42 -11.38 8.87
N ILE A 304 -12.20 -10.31 8.62
CA ILE A 304 -11.93 -9.33 7.55
C ILE A 304 -10.49 -8.85 7.60
N ARG A 305 -9.98 -8.60 8.82
CA ARG A 305 -8.63 -8.10 9.03
C ARG A 305 -7.58 -9.09 8.54
N ALA A 306 -7.75 -10.38 8.81
CA ALA A 306 -6.82 -11.40 8.32
C ALA A 306 -6.88 -11.49 6.78
N GLY A 307 -8.08 -11.43 6.20
CA GLY A 307 -8.27 -11.36 4.74
C GLY A 307 -7.49 -10.21 4.10
N LEU A 308 -7.70 -8.98 4.60
CA LEU A 308 -6.97 -7.80 4.13
C LEU A 308 -5.45 -7.92 4.33
N GLN A 309 -5.00 -8.53 5.42
CA GLN A 309 -3.56 -8.80 5.62
C GLN A 309 -3.02 -9.72 4.54
N GLY A 310 -3.74 -10.79 4.22
CA GLY A 310 -3.35 -11.73 3.17
C GLY A 310 -3.22 -11.05 1.83
N ALA A 311 -4.21 -10.22 1.47
CA ALA A 311 -4.18 -9.46 0.22
C ALA A 311 -3.06 -8.42 0.15
N VAL A 312 -2.75 -7.71 1.24
CA VAL A 312 -1.63 -6.75 1.25
C VAL A 312 -0.29 -7.48 1.02
N TRP A 313 -0.08 -8.63 1.67
CA TRP A 313 1.12 -9.43 1.46
C TRP A 313 1.20 -10.04 0.05
N ALA A 314 0.06 -10.47 -0.52
CA ALA A 314 -0.03 -10.91 -1.90
C ALA A 314 0.29 -9.78 -2.87
N LEU A 315 -0.34 -8.62 -2.72
CA LEU A 315 -0.10 -7.44 -3.55
C LEU A 315 1.37 -7.05 -3.55
N MET A 316 1.97 -6.93 -2.36
CA MET A 316 3.38 -6.55 -2.24
C MET A 316 4.29 -7.56 -2.94
N ALA A 317 4.07 -8.86 -2.76
CA ALA A 317 4.85 -9.90 -3.42
C ALA A 317 4.62 -9.91 -4.95
N THR A 318 3.38 -9.77 -5.41
CA THR A 318 3.03 -9.66 -6.83
C THR A 318 3.68 -8.44 -7.47
N CYS A 319 3.66 -7.27 -6.82
CA CYS A 319 4.30 -6.08 -7.36
C CYS A 319 5.81 -6.24 -7.48
N LEU A 320 6.48 -6.79 -6.46
CA LEU A 320 7.95 -6.96 -6.50
C LEU A 320 8.37 -8.04 -7.50
N PHE A 321 7.89 -9.27 -7.32
CA PHE A 321 8.30 -10.39 -8.17
C PHE A 321 7.68 -10.31 -9.57
N GLY A 322 6.42 -9.87 -9.67
CA GLY A 322 5.74 -9.69 -10.94
C GLY A 322 6.35 -8.57 -11.77
N PHE A 323 6.83 -7.47 -11.15
CA PHE A 323 7.55 -6.43 -11.89
C PHE A 323 8.87 -6.97 -12.44
N ALA A 324 9.66 -7.66 -11.62
CA ALA A 324 10.92 -8.26 -12.08
C ALA A 324 10.69 -9.27 -13.21
N ALA A 325 9.69 -10.14 -13.07
CA ALA A 325 9.29 -11.11 -14.10
C ALA A 325 8.81 -10.40 -15.38
N TYR A 326 7.98 -9.38 -15.24
CA TYR A 326 7.46 -8.61 -16.38
C TYR A 326 8.58 -7.94 -17.15
N VAL A 327 9.52 -7.24 -16.49
CA VAL A 327 10.61 -6.56 -17.21
C VAL A 327 11.48 -7.57 -17.98
N VAL A 328 11.77 -8.74 -17.40
CA VAL A 328 12.51 -9.81 -18.10
C VAL A 328 11.76 -10.29 -19.33
N GLU A 329 10.46 -10.56 -19.21
CA GLU A 329 9.67 -11.05 -20.33
C GLU A 329 9.40 -9.96 -21.38
N ALA A 330 9.10 -8.73 -20.96
CA ALA A 330 8.94 -7.58 -21.83
C ALA A 330 10.18 -7.38 -22.71
N SER A 331 11.39 -7.49 -22.14
CA SER A 331 12.64 -7.45 -22.90
C SER A 331 12.69 -8.47 -24.05
N ARG A 332 12.15 -9.67 -23.83
CA ARG A 332 12.06 -10.71 -24.87
C ARG A 332 11.06 -10.33 -25.96
N TYR A 333 9.90 -9.80 -25.57
CA TYR A 333 8.86 -9.31 -26.50
C TYR A 333 9.38 -8.16 -27.37
N TYR A 334 10.02 -7.14 -26.78
CA TYR A 334 10.61 -6.03 -27.55
C TYR A 334 11.66 -6.47 -28.56
N ARG A 335 12.50 -7.46 -28.22
CA ARG A 335 13.49 -8.01 -29.16
C ARG A 335 12.84 -8.77 -30.33
N ALA A 336 11.64 -9.32 -30.12
CA ALA A 336 10.84 -9.89 -31.19
C ALA A 336 10.08 -8.82 -32.00
N GLY A 337 10.18 -7.54 -31.63
CA GLY A 337 9.48 -6.45 -32.30
C GLY A 337 7.99 -6.37 -31.95
N VAL A 338 7.58 -6.97 -30.82
CA VAL A 338 6.18 -7.10 -30.42
C VAL A 338 5.96 -6.54 -29.02
N HIS A 339 4.86 -5.83 -28.82
CA HIS A 339 4.51 -5.20 -27.55
C HIS A 339 3.96 -6.24 -26.57
N PRO A 340 4.44 -6.27 -25.31
CA PRO A 340 4.15 -7.37 -24.39
C PRO A 340 2.67 -7.42 -23.97
N ILE A 341 1.93 -6.31 -23.98
CA ILE A 341 0.56 -6.29 -23.44
C ILE A 341 -0.47 -6.79 -24.44
N ASP A 342 -0.47 -6.24 -25.64
CA ASP A 342 -1.44 -6.49 -26.72
C ASP A 342 -0.89 -7.45 -27.77
N GLY A 343 0.43 -7.50 -27.96
CA GLY A 343 1.04 -8.27 -29.03
C GLY A 343 1.16 -7.48 -30.34
N ASP A 344 0.99 -6.15 -30.27
CA ASP A 344 1.06 -5.30 -31.46
C ASP A 344 2.51 -5.08 -31.92
N PRO A 345 2.77 -4.95 -33.23
CA PRO A 345 4.10 -4.64 -33.74
C PRO A 345 4.62 -3.29 -33.21
N ILE A 346 5.86 -3.26 -32.75
CA ILE A 346 6.47 -2.07 -32.18
C ILE A 346 7.18 -1.27 -33.26
N ALA A 347 6.73 -0.02 -33.45
CA ALA A 347 7.40 0.94 -34.33
C ALA A 347 8.56 1.73 -33.66
N GLY A 348 8.85 1.47 -32.38
CA GLY A 348 9.69 2.31 -31.51
C GLY A 348 10.86 1.63 -30.76
N VAL A 349 11.51 2.42 -29.90
CA VAL A 349 12.74 2.07 -29.15
C VAL A 349 12.43 1.18 -27.94
N LEU A 350 13.29 0.20 -27.65
CA LEU A 350 13.27 -0.73 -26.50
C LEU A 350 13.05 -0.07 -25.12
N GLY A 351 13.22 1.25 -24.98
CA GLY A 351 13.07 2.00 -23.73
C GLY A 351 11.66 2.00 -23.12
N GLY A 352 10.61 1.73 -23.90
CA GLY A 352 9.23 1.73 -23.41
C GLY A 352 8.94 0.70 -22.31
N GLY A 353 9.68 -0.42 -22.30
CA GLY A 353 9.39 -1.57 -21.44
C GLY A 353 9.43 -1.29 -19.95
N LEU A 354 10.37 -0.45 -19.50
CA LEU A 354 10.48 -0.14 -18.08
C LEU A 354 9.37 0.81 -17.62
N HIS A 355 9.01 1.79 -18.45
CA HIS A 355 7.91 2.71 -18.17
C HIS A 355 6.57 1.96 -18.11
N GLU A 356 6.32 1.09 -19.09
CA GLU A 356 5.14 0.23 -19.12
C GLU A 356 5.08 -0.73 -17.93
N ALA A 357 6.20 -1.34 -17.54
CA ALA A 357 6.26 -2.21 -16.37
C ALA A 357 5.84 -1.47 -15.09
N VAL A 358 6.29 -0.22 -14.92
CA VAL A 358 5.88 0.63 -13.79
C VAL A 358 4.38 0.94 -13.89
N GLY A 359 3.90 1.39 -15.04
CA GLY A 359 2.50 1.73 -15.26
C GLY A 359 1.56 0.55 -15.01
N TRP A 360 1.80 -0.58 -15.65
CA TRP A 360 0.92 -1.75 -15.56
C TRP A 360 1.05 -2.48 -14.22
N VAL A 361 2.28 -2.83 -13.80
CA VAL A 361 2.47 -3.73 -12.66
C VAL A 361 2.47 -3.00 -11.32
N LEU A 362 2.96 -1.76 -11.27
CA LEU A 362 3.12 -1.01 -10.02
C LEU A 362 2.04 0.03 -9.77
N VAL A 363 1.29 0.46 -10.80
CA VAL A 363 0.21 1.44 -10.64
C VAL A 363 -1.14 0.80 -10.94
N TYR A 364 -1.32 0.29 -12.16
CA TYR A 364 -2.62 -0.22 -12.61
C TYR A 364 -3.06 -1.46 -11.83
N VAL A 365 -2.20 -2.47 -11.71
CA VAL A 365 -2.53 -3.71 -10.98
C VAL A 365 -2.93 -3.44 -9.53
N PRO A 366 -2.17 -2.67 -8.73
CA PRO A 366 -2.60 -2.29 -7.39
C PRO A 366 -3.92 -1.52 -7.37
N ALA A 367 -4.08 -0.51 -8.23
CA ALA A 367 -5.29 0.30 -8.30
C ALA A 367 -6.53 -0.56 -8.61
N ALA A 368 -6.39 -1.49 -9.56
CA ALA A 368 -7.44 -2.43 -9.93
C ALA A 368 -7.69 -3.46 -8.83
N ALA A 369 -6.66 -4.06 -8.24
CA ALA A 369 -6.80 -5.25 -7.39
C ALA A 369 -7.19 -4.93 -5.92
N VAL A 370 -6.79 -3.77 -5.38
CA VAL A 370 -7.10 -3.39 -3.98
C VAL A 370 -8.61 -3.38 -3.69
N PRO A 371 -9.47 -2.79 -4.52
CA PRO A 371 -10.91 -2.82 -4.31
C PRO A 371 -11.49 -4.24 -4.25
N PHE A 372 -11.04 -5.13 -5.15
CA PHE A 372 -11.48 -6.52 -5.14
C PHE A 372 -10.99 -7.26 -3.90
N ALA A 373 -9.77 -7.00 -3.43
CA ALA A 373 -9.31 -7.53 -2.15
C ALA A 373 -10.22 -7.09 -0.98
N ILE A 374 -10.66 -5.83 -0.96
CA ILE A 374 -11.59 -5.33 0.07
C ILE A 374 -12.94 -6.04 -0.05
N PHE A 375 -13.45 -6.21 -1.27
CA PHE A 375 -14.71 -6.92 -1.51
C PHE A 375 -14.63 -8.39 -1.08
N GLY A 376 -13.55 -9.10 -1.44
CA GLY A 376 -13.31 -10.48 -1.01
C GLY A 376 -13.22 -10.62 0.50
N ALA A 377 -12.51 -9.70 1.18
CA ALA A 377 -12.45 -9.70 2.64
C ALA A 377 -13.82 -9.42 3.29
N ALA A 378 -14.66 -8.56 2.70
CA ALA A 378 -15.99 -8.24 3.20
C ALA A 378 -16.97 -9.41 3.04
N LEU A 379 -16.94 -10.10 1.88
CA LEU A 379 -17.74 -11.30 1.63
C LEU A 379 -17.48 -12.39 2.67
N ALA A 380 -16.22 -12.56 3.10
CA ALA A 380 -15.87 -13.52 4.14
C ALA A 380 -16.63 -13.31 5.47
N LEU A 381 -17.05 -12.07 5.80
CA LEU A 381 -17.85 -11.80 6.99
C LEU A 381 -19.32 -12.20 6.80
N GLY A 382 -19.87 -11.96 5.61
CA GLY A 382 -21.28 -12.23 5.30
C GLY A 382 -21.61 -13.73 5.25
N SER A 383 -20.61 -14.58 4.99
CA SER A 383 -20.78 -16.04 4.91
C SER A 383 -20.77 -16.75 6.28
N LEU A 384 -20.53 -16.05 7.38
CA LEU A 384 -20.58 -16.67 8.69
C LEU A 384 -22.05 -16.91 9.09
N PRO A 385 -22.45 -18.15 9.43
CA PRO A 385 -23.79 -18.40 9.92
C PRO A 385 -24.05 -17.47 11.09
N SER A 386 -25.13 -16.70 11.01
CA SER A 386 -25.64 -15.91 12.14
C SER A 386 -25.78 -16.87 13.30
N VAL A 387 -24.83 -16.86 14.25
CA VAL A 387 -24.92 -17.69 15.45
C VAL A 387 -26.27 -17.34 16.06
N PRO A 388 -27.25 -18.27 16.06
CA PRO A 388 -28.58 -17.95 16.52
C PRO A 388 -28.42 -17.42 17.93
N ARG A 389 -28.79 -16.14 18.11
CA ARG A 389 -28.80 -15.48 19.42
C ARG A 389 -29.62 -16.41 20.29
N ARG A 390 -28.99 -17.13 21.23
CA ARG A 390 -29.65 -18.09 22.10
C ARG A 390 -30.89 -17.39 22.69
N PRO A 391 -32.11 -17.71 22.24
CA PRO A 391 -33.31 -17.11 22.80
C PRO A 391 -33.47 -17.75 24.18
N GLY A 392 -33.46 -16.96 25.24
CA GLY A 392 -33.86 -17.46 26.56
C GLY A 392 -32.74 -17.81 27.54
N ALA A 393 -31.93 -16.83 27.94
CA ALA A 393 -31.30 -16.84 29.26
C ALA A 393 -31.85 -15.71 30.15
N SER A 394 -33.02 -15.15 29.81
CA SER A 394 -33.64 -14.01 30.49
C SER A 394 -34.98 -14.34 31.15
N ALA A 395 -35.28 -15.61 31.42
CA ALA A 395 -36.58 -15.99 32.00
C ALA A 395 -36.53 -16.68 33.38
N ASP A 396 -35.38 -17.15 33.89
CA ASP A 396 -35.32 -17.94 35.13
C ASP A 396 -34.48 -17.36 36.27
N ALA A 397 -34.33 -16.03 36.34
CA ALA A 397 -33.95 -15.38 37.59
C ALA A 397 -35.21 -15.25 38.47
N GLY A 398 -35.67 -16.38 39.01
CA GLY A 398 -36.69 -16.41 40.05
C GLY A 398 -36.24 -15.63 41.28
N PRO A 399 -37.17 -15.02 42.05
CA PRO A 399 -36.83 -14.31 43.28
C PRO A 399 -36.22 -15.29 44.27
N ALA A 400 -34.95 -15.08 44.61
CA ALA A 400 -34.31 -15.76 45.73
C ALA A 400 -35.10 -15.44 47.00
N GLY A 401 -35.79 -16.46 47.53
CA GLY A 401 -36.50 -16.38 48.79
C GLY A 401 -35.56 -16.00 49.93
N VAL A 402 -36.02 -15.08 50.77
CA VAL A 402 -35.42 -14.68 52.04
C VAL A 402 -35.68 -15.81 53.05
N PRO A 403 -34.65 -16.47 53.63
CA PRO A 403 -34.85 -17.36 54.77
C PRO A 403 -35.11 -16.51 56.03
N GLY A 404 -36.16 -16.89 56.76
CA GLY A 404 -36.57 -16.29 58.04
C GLY A 404 -35.82 -16.83 59.25
#